data_AF-A0AAW3W516-F1
#
_entry.id   AF-A0AAW3W516-F1
#
_cell.length_a   1.000
_cell.length_b   1.000
_cell.length_c   1.000
_cell.angle_alpha   90.00
_cell.angle_beta   90.00
_cell.angle_gamma   90.00
#
_symmetry.space_group_name_H-M   'P 1'
#
loop_
_entity.id
_entity.type
_entity.pdbx_description
1 polymer ?
#
loop_
_entity_poly.entity_id
_entity_poly.type
_entity_poly.pdbx_seq_one_letter_code
_entity_poly.pdbx_strand_id
1 'polypeptide(L)'
;MKKSTIALFIFLLLLFINVTQNAIAAPITLNQGIYNVRDSNLTIGSPMTVKIKDPNGRVIVFVIDNNQYIREVTRLDSQSNQQTLKPFDYGYSVIIFGNTPVTFS
;
A
#
# COMPACT_ATOMS: atom_id res chain seq x y z
N MET A 1 -16.68 -46.83 -18.62
CA MET A 1 -16.62 -46.37 -17.20
C MET A 1 -15.25 -45.79 -16.83
N LYS A 2 -14.12 -46.49 -17.03
CA LYS A 2 -12.78 -46.01 -16.58
C LYS A 2 -12.27 -44.70 -17.24
N LYS A 3 -12.53 -44.49 -18.55
CA LYS A 3 -12.00 -43.33 -19.31
C LYS A 3 -12.71 -42.00 -19.02
N SER A 4 -14.02 -42.04 -18.79
CA SER A 4 -14.83 -40.84 -18.50
C SER A 4 -14.54 -40.30 -17.10
N THR A 5 -14.31 -41.18 -16.12
CA THR A 5 -13.92 -40.78 -14.75
C THR A 5 -12.56 -40.08 -14.73
N ILE A 6 -11.59 -40.54 -15.53
CA ILE A 6 -10.27 -39.92 -15.66
C ILE A 6 -10.39 -38.52 -16.29
N ALA A 7 -11.19 -38.38 -17.35
CA ALA A 7 -11.43 -37.09 -18.00
C ALA A 7 -12.10 -36.08 -17.04
N LEU A 8 -13.08 -36.53 -16.25
CA LEU A 8 -13.71 -35.72 -15.20
C LEU A 8 -12.69 -35.26 -14.16
N PHE A 9 -11.78 -36.14 -13.74
CA PHE A 9 -10.75 -35.83 -12.75
C PHE A 9 -9.74 -34.81 -13.25
N ILE A 10 -9.31 -34.93 -14.51
CA ILE A 10 -8.41 -33.96 -15.17
C ILE A 10 -9.11 -32.61 -15.29
N PHE A 11 -10.37 -32.58 -15.72
CA PHE A 11 -11.16 -31.36 -15.81
C PHE A 11 -11.31 -30.69 -14.44
N LEU A 12 -11.54 -31.47 -13.39
CA LEU A 12 -11.65 -30.97 -12.02
C LEU A 12 -10.32 -30.41 -11.50
N LEU A 13 -9.19 -31.05 -11.83
CA LEU A 13 -7.86 -30.55 -11.47
C LEU A 13 -7.53 -29.23 -12.18
N LEU A 14 -7.94 -29.07 -13.44
CA LEU A 14 -7.76 -27.86 -14.24
C LEU A 14 -8.59 -26.67 -13.72
N LEU A 15 -9.66 -26.91 -12.94
CA LEU A 15 -10.45 -25.85 -12.30
C LEU A 15 -9.71 -25.17 -11.14
N PHE A 16 -8.76 -25.85 -10.48
CA PHE A 16 -8.08 -25.33 -9.29
C PHE A 16 -6.75 -24.61 -9.57
N ILE A 17 -6.19 -24.71 -10.77
CA ILE A 17 -4.88 -24.12 -11.12
C ILE A 17 -4.90 -22.58 -11.29
N ASN A 18 -6.06 -21.93 -11.28
CA ASN A 18 -6.17 -20.49 -11.57
C ASN A 18 -6.62 -19.62 -10.39
N VAL A 19 -6.58 -20.09 -9.14
CA VAL A 19 -6.94 -19.25 -7.98
C VAL A 19 -5.68 -18.68 -7.32
N THR A 20 -4.91 -17.88 -8.06
CA THR A 20 -3.98 -16.93 -7.44
C THR A 20 -4.74 -15.62 -7.23
N GLN A 21 -5.47 -15.52 -6.12
CA GLN A 21 -5.98 -14.22 -5.69
C GLN A 21 -4.79 -13.40 -5.19
N ASN A 22 -4.35 -12.43 -5.98
CA ASN A 22 -3.49 -11.37 -5.47
C ASN A 22 -4.30 -10.63 -4.40
N ALA A 23 -3.98 -10.87 -3.13
CA ALA A 23 -4.53 -10.12 -2.03
C ALA A 23 -4.01 -8.68 -2.13
N ILE A 24 -4.73 -7.83 -2.84
CA ILE A 24 -4.47 -6.40 -2.85
C ILE A 24 -4.92 -5.87 -1.49
N ALA A 25 -3.96 -5.38 -0.70
CA ALA A 25 -4.28 -4.70 0.55
C ALA A 25 -5.20 -3.52 0.26
N ALA A 26 -6.28 -3.39 1.04
CA ALA A 26 -7.19 -2.27 0.89
C ALA A 26 -6.43 -0.94 1.11
N PRO A 27 -6.69 0.11 0.31
CA PRO A 27 -6.04 1.40 0.50
C PRO A 27 -6.33 1.98 1.89
N ILE A 28 -5.32 2.55 2.52
CA ILE A 28 -5.42 3.15 3.86
C ILE A 28 -5.39 4.67 3.71
N THR A 29 -6.38 5.36 4.25
CA THR A 29 -6.44 6.82 4.23
C THR A 29 -6.15 7.39 5.61
N LEU A 30 -5.15 8.25 5.70
CA LEU A 30 -4.69 8.89 6.93
C LEU A 30 -4.84 10.41 6.80
N ASN A 31 -5.24 11.06 7.89
CA ASN A 31 -5.33 12.51 7.99
C ASN A 31 -3.96 13.11 8.35
N GLN A 32 -3.91 14.42 8.59
CA GLN A 32 -2.73 15.05 9.18
C GLN A 32 -2.42 14.42 10.55
N GLY A 33 -1.16 14.07 10.79
CA GLY A 33 -0.74 13.44 12.05
C GLY A 33 0.60 12.71 11.98
N ILE A 34 0.95 12.06 13.09
CA ILE A 34 2.13 11.19 13.21
C ILE A 34 1.62 9.77 13.40
N TYR A 35 2.09 8.86 12.56
CA TYR A 35 1.58 7.50 12.45
C TYR A 35 2.73 6.51 12.56
N ASN A 36 2.64 5.57 13.49
CA ASN A 36 3.50 4.40 13.42
C ASN A 36 3.02 3.52 12.25
N VAL A 37 3.97 3.02 11.43
CA VAL A 37 3.67 2.18 10.26
C VAL A 37 2.90 0.92 10.68
N ARG A 38 3.31 0.28 11.78
CA ARG A 38 2.67 -0.94 12.29
C ARG A 38 1.25 -0.67 12.78
N ASP A 39 1.08 0.36 13.60
CA ASP A 39 -0.21 0.65 14.25
C ASP A 39 -1.26 1.18 13.27
N SER A 40 -0.80 1.74 12.15
CA SER A 40 -1.64 2.27 11.07
C SER A 40 -1.91 1.26 9.95
N ASN A 41 -1.50 0.00 10.14
CA ASN A 41 -1.62 -1.10 9.18
C ASN A 41 -0.97 -0.84 7.82
N LEU A 42 0.00 0.08 7.75
CA LEU A 42 0.73 0.36 6.52
C LEU A 42 1.63 -0.83 6.16
N THR A 43 1.72 -1.15 4.87
CA THR A 43 2.47 -2.31 4.38
C THR A 43 3.97 -2.17 4.67
N ILE A 44 4.58 -3.22 5.21
CA ILE A 44 6.03 -3.28 5.51
C ILE A 44 6.73 -4.09 4.42
N GLY A 45 7.94 -3.70 4.03
CA GLY A 45 8.80 -4.47 3.12
C GLY A 45 8.43 -4.39 1.64
N SER A 46 7.37 -3.66 1.27
CA SER A 46 7.00 -3.35 -0.12
C SER A 46 6.90 -1.84 -0.33
N PRO A 47 7.27 -1.31 -1.51
CA PRO A 47 6.98 0.07 -1.86
C PRO A 47 5.47 0.34 -1.76
N MET A 48 5.11 1.57 -1.38
CA MET A 48 3.72 2.00 -1.32
C MET A 48 3.53 3.30 -2.05
N THR A 49 2.40 3.42 -2.71
CA THR A 49 2.00 4.63 -3.40
C THR A 49 1.21 5.50 -2.45
N VAL A 50 1.65 6.75 -2.29
CA VAL A 50 0.88 7.80 -1.61
C VAL A 50 0.22 8.70 -2.63
N LYS A 51 -1.04 9.07 -2.38
CA LYS A 51 -1.79 9.98 -3.23
C LYS A 51 -2.76 10.87 -2.46
N ILE A 52 -3.01 12.05 -3.00
CA ILE A 52 -4.09 12.94 -2.58
C ILE A 52 -5.18 12.97 -3.67
N LYS A 53 -6.44 13.12 -3.27
CA LYS A 53 -7.58 13.24 -4.21
C LYS A 53 -8.01 14.68 -4.44
N ASP A 54 -7.74 15.56 -3.48
CA ASP A 54 -8.11 16.98 -3.56
C ASP A 54 -7.18 17.72 -4.52
N PRO A 55 -7.68 18.32 -5.61
CA PRO A 55 -6.88 19.08 -6.56
C PRO A 55 -6.27 20.37 -5.95
N ASN A 56 -6.80 20.86 -4.83
CA ASN A 56 -6.23 21.99 -4.08
C ASN A 56 -5.45 21.53 -2.84
N GLY A 57 -5.32 20.22 -2.66
CA GLY A 57 -4.60 19.60 -1.57
C GLY A 57 -3.11 19.87 -1.64
N ARG A 58 -2.50 20.10 -0.48
CA ARG A 58 -1.05 20.24 -0.33
C ARG A 58 -0.62 19.49 0.92
N VAL A 59 0.23 18.48 0.72
CA VAL A 59 0.71 17.62 1.81
C VAL A 59 2.20 17.38 1.67
N ILE A 60 2.89 17.34 2.79
CA ILE A 60 4.25 16.82 2.91
C ILE A 60 4.18 15.56 3.75
N VAL A 61 4.72 14.47 3.20
CA VAL A 61 4.85 13.18 3.86
C VAL A 61 6.31 12.99 4.23
N PHE A 62 6.59 12.80 5.51
CA PHE A 62 7.92 12.44 6.00
C PHE A 62 7.93 10.97 6.41
N VAL A 63 9.00 10.26 6.07
CA VAL A 63 9.26 8.90 6.54
C VAL A 63 10.44 8.95 7.49
N ILE A 64 10.22 8.55 8.75
CA ILE A 64 11.20 8.59 9.82
C ILE A 64 11.54 7.15 10.23
N ASP A 65 12.82 6.81 10.30
CA ASP A 65 13.26 5.50 10.76
C ASP A 65 13.34 5.38 12.29
N ASN A 66 13.66 4.18 12.77
CA ASN A 66 13.77 3.87 14.20
C ASN A 66 14.86 4.67 14.92
N ASN A 67 15.84 5.18 14.18
CA ASN A 67 16.95 5.98 14.69
C ASN A 67 16.67 7.48 14.57
N GLN A 68 15.41 7.85 14.31
CA GLN A 68 14.94 9.24 14.16
C GLN A 68 15.54 9.98 12.95
N TYR A 69 16.06 9.25 11.96
CA TYR A 69 16.50 9.85 10.70
C TYR A 69 15.34 9.97 9.72
N ILE A 70 15.27 11.12 9.05
CA ILE A 70 14.39 11.32 7.91
C ILE A 70 14.94 10.51 6.73
N ARG A 71 14.19 9.50 6.28
CA ARG A 71 14.55 8.63 5.15
C ARG A 71 14.07 9.18 3.82
N GLU A 72 12.90 9.80 3.82
CA GLU A 72 12.24 10.30 2.62
C GLU A 72 11.31 11.46 2.99
N VAL A 73 11.25 12.45 2.08
CA VAL A 73 10.31 13.57 2.15
C VAL A 73 9.65 13.70 0.80
N THR A 74 8.33 13.62 0.78
CA THR A 74 7.53 13.64 -0.44
C THR A 74 6.51 14.75 -0.34
N ARG A 75 6.44 15.59 -1.36
CA ARG A 75 5.43 16.64 -1.47
C ARG A 75 4.37 16.19 -2.46
N LEU A 76 3.10 16.23 -2.03
CA LEU A 76 1.96 15.99 -2.88
C LEU A 76 1.15 17.27 -3.06
N ASP A 77 0.87 17.63 -4.31
CA ASP A 77 0.05 18.78 -4.68
C ASP A 77 -0.63 18.56 -6.05
N SER A 78 -1.21 19.61 -6.63
CA SER A 78 -1.93 19.51 -7.91
C SER A 78 -1.06 19.07 -9.09
N GLN A 79 0.25 19.30 -9.04
CA GLN A 79 1.19 18.92 -10.10
C GLN A 79 1.76 17.52 -9.88
N SER A 80 1.84 17.08 -8.62
CA SER A 80 2.30 15.75 -8.24
C SER A 80 1.37 15.18 -7.18
N ASN A 81 0.21 14.69 -7.60
CA ASN A 81 -0.82 14.20 -6.68
C ASN A 81 -0.56 12.77 -6.18
N GLN A 82 0.45 12.08 -6.73
CA GLN A 82 0.80 10.71 -6.41
C GLN A 82 2.32 10.50 -6.52
N GLN A 83 2.89 9.74 -5.57
CA GLN A 83 4.28 9.32 -5.60
C GLN A 83 4.45 7.94 -4.94
N THR A 84 5.40 7.14 -5.41
CA THR A 84 5.77 5.88 -4.77
C THR A 84 6.86 6.14 -3.74
N LEU A 85 6.59 5.76 -2.48
CA LEU A 85 7.55 5.75 -1.38
C LEU A 85 8.35 4.46 -1.37
N LYS A 86 9.56 4.52 -0.83
CA LYS A 86 10.36 3.33 -0.55
C LYS A 86 9.65 2.42 0.47
N PRO A 87 9.97 1.11 0.46
CA PRO A 87 9.48 0.19 1.48
C PRO A 87 9.75 0.72 2.89
N PHE A 88 8.75 0.58 3.77
CA PHE A 88 8.92 0.83 5.19
C PHE A 88 9.49 -0.40 5.89
N ASP A 89 10.32 -0.17 6.90
CA ASP A 89 10.72 -1.22 7.84
C ASP A 89 9.84 -1.20 9.10
N TYR A 90 9.99 -2.25 9.89
CA TYR A 90 9.37 -2.37 11.19
C TYR A 90 9.82 -1.24 12.13
N GLY A 91 8.86 -0.47 12.65
CA GLY A 91 9.07 0.62 13.61
C GLY A 91 9.12 2.03 12.99
N TYR A 92 9.16 2.13 11.65
CA TYR A 92 9.14 3.43 10.99
C TYR A 92 7.88 4.22 11.35
N SER A 93 8.00 5.53 11.27
CA SER A 93 6.89 6.46 11.47
C SER A 93 6.70 7.32 10.22
N VAL A 94 5.45 7.62 9.90
CA VAL A 94 5.07 8.52 8.82
C VAL A 94 4.45 9.77 9.44
N ILE A 95 4.94 10.94 9.04
CA ILE A 95 4.34 12.23 9.42
C ILE A 95 3.65 12.80 8.19
N ILE A 96 2.36 13.06 8.33
CA ILE A 96 1.54 13.70 7.30
C ILE A 96 1.29 15.11 7.78
N PHE A 97 1.77 16.10 7.03
CA PHE A 97 1.58 17.52 7.30
C PHE A 97 0.90 18.19 6.11
N GLY A 98 -0.34 18.67 6.28
CA GLY A 98 -1.10 19.22 5.16
C GLY A 98 -2.59 19.34 5.41
N ASN A 99 -3.30 19.86 4.41
CA ASN A 99 -4.72 20.22 4.52
C ASN A 99 -5.69 19.19 3.96
N THR A 100 -5.20 18.04 3.45
CA THR A 100 -6.03 17.00 2.86
C THR A 100 -5.54 15.61 3.26
N PRO A 101 -6.42 14.60 3.36
CA PRO A 101 -6.03 13.24 3.68
C PRO A 101 -5.16 12.60 2.57
N VAL A 102 -4.25 11.72 2.98
CA VAL A 102 -3.38 10.94 2.08
C VAL A 102 -3.83 9.49 2.05
N THR A 103 -3.96 8.92 0.85
CA THR A 103 -4.25 7.50 0.64
C THR A 103 -2.97 6.75 0.31
N PHE A 104 -2.70 5.66 1.05
CA PHE A 104 -1.62 4.71 0.85
C PHE A 104 -2.18 3.45 0.18
N SER A 105 -1.51 2.95 -0.87
CA SER A 105 -1.91 1.74 -1.61
C SER A 105 -0.72 1.02 -2.22
#